data_AF-A0A068J617-F1
#
_entry.id   AF-A0A068J617-F1
#
_cell.length_a   1.000
_cell.length_b   1.000
_cell.length_c   1.000
_cell.angle_alpha   90.00
_cell.angle_beta   90.00
_cell.angle_gamma   90.00
#
_symmetry.space_group_name_H-M   'P 1'
#
loop_
_entity.id
_entity.type
_entity.pdbx_description
1 polymer ?
#
loop_
_entity_poly.entity_id
_entity_poly.type
_entity_poly.pdbx_seq_one_letter_code
_entity_poly.pdbx_strand_id
1 'polypeptide(L)'
;QPHLLKGASARLLSRFFLVSVFVTMLLNDADRTAFYEYLGLNTFAFDMYVIERTNFTAAKLFPVSLNLYNPLALKFIQQTLTAYQVSQACSQYSAFWPAWNFRLGWLKLIQFLNRCHLGLSIVNIFRLRPRYRKLNSFGTSLV
;
A
#
# COMPACT_ATOMS: atom_id res chain seq x y z
N GLN A 1 -3.14 -24.42 15.56
CA GLN A 1 -3.69 -23.45 16.53
C GLN A 1 -4.53 -22.37 15.81
N PRO A 2 -5.88 -22.44 15.83
CA PRO A 2 -6.75 -21.53 15.04
C PRO A 2 -7.16 -20.24 15.77
N HIS A 3 -6.71 -20.01 17.01
CA HIS A 3 -7.15 -18.88 17.84
C HIS A 3 -6.37 -17.58 17.58
N LEU A 4 -5.15 -17.66 17.03
CA LEU A 4 -4.30 -16.50 16.72
C LEU A 4 -4.88 -15.60 15.61
N LEU A 5 -5.80 -16.14 14.78
CA LEU A 5 -6.39 -15.45 13.64
C LEU A 5 -7.77 -14.83 13.93
N LYS A 6 -8.31 -14.99 15.15
CA LYS A 6 -9.68 -14.57 15.51
C LYS A 6 -9.78 -13.23 16.27
N GLY A 7 -8.69 -12.47 16.39
CA GLY A 7 -8.66 -11.20 17.11
C GLY A 7 -8.85 -9.95 16.25
N ALA A 8 -9.30 -8.84 16.86
CA ALA A 8 -9.27 -7.51 16.22
C ALA A 8 -7.84 -7.10 15.82
N SER A 9 -6.85 -7.45 16.65
CA SER A 9 -5.43 -7.22 16.39
C SER A 9 -4.93 -7.99 15.17
N ALA A 10 -5.30 -9.27 15.03
CA ALA A 10 -4.95 -10.08 13.86
C ALA A 10 -5.53 -9.50 12.56
N ARG A 11 -6.75 -8.94 12.62
CA ARG A 11 -7.38 -8.25 11.48
C ARG A 11 -6.67 -6.95 11.12
N LEU A 12 -6.18 -6.18 12.10
CA LEU A 12 -5.41 -4.96 11.85
C LEU A 12 -4.03 -5.27 11.26
N LEU A 13 -3.33 -6.26 11.82
CA LEU A 13 -2.02 -6.68 11.34
C LEU A 13 -2.09 -7.25 9.92
N SER A 14 -3.12 -8.05 9.61
CA SER A 14 -3.33 -8.56 8.25
C SER A 14 -3.49 -7.41 7.24
N ARG A 15 -4.22 -6.35 7.60
CA ARG A 15 -4.38 -5.17 6.74
C ARG A 15 -3.07 -4.40 6.58
N PHE A 16 -2.35 -4.18 7.67
CA PHE A 16 -1.06 -3.49 7.62
C PHE A 16 -0.08 -4.22 6.72
N PHE A 17 -0.01 -5.55 6.85
CA PHE A 17 0.82 -6.39 6.00
C PHE A 17 0.44 -6.30 4.52
N LEU A 18 -0.86 -6.45 4.19
CA LEU A 18 -1.34 -6.34 2.81
C LEU A 18 -1.01 -4.97 2.19
N VAL A 19 -1.28 -3.88 2.93
CA VAL A 19 -0.99 -2.53 2.45
C VAL A 19 0.51 -2.34 2.25
N SER A 20 1.35 -2.79 3.19
CA SER A 20 2.81 -2.68 3.07
C SER A 20 3.33 -3.40 1.83
N VAL A 21 2.89 -4.63 1.58
CA VAL A 21 3.32 -5.42 0.42
C VAL A 21 2.92 -4.74 -0.89
N PHE A 22 1.69 -4.22 -0.98
CA PHE A 22 1.24 -3.50 -2.17
C PHE A 22 2.01 -2.20 -2.40
N VAL A 23 2.28 -1.44 -1.33
CA VAL A 23 3.06 -0.20 -1.42
C VAL A 23 4.48 -0.50 -1.89
N THR A 24 5.17 -1.50 -1.34
CA THR A 24 6.54 -1.81 -1.77
C THR A 24 6.61 -2.31 -3.20
N MET A 25 5.60 -3.06 -3.65
CA MET A 25 5.50 -3.50 -5.06
C MET A 25 5.37 -2.29 -5.99
N LEU A 26 4.44 -1.40 -5.66
CA LEU A 26 4.16 -0.17 -6.41
C LEU A 26 5.37 0.77 -6.49
N LEU A 27 6.11 0.91 -5.38
CA LEU A 27 7.33 1.73 -5.34
C LEU A 27 8.44 1.15 -6.20
N ASN A 28 8.62 -0.18 -6.18
CA ASN A 28 9.64 -0.84 -7.00
C ASN A 28 9.34 -0.73 -8.50
N ASP A 29 8.07 -0.83 -8.91
CA ASP A 29 7.67 -0.73 -10.31
C ASP A 29 7.63 0.72 -10.82
N ALA A 30 7.44 1.71 -9.92
CA ALA A 30 7.52 3.14 -10.26
C ALA A 30 8.88 3.55 -10.87
N ASP A 31 9.99 2.98 -10.37
CA ASP A 31 11.33 3.22 -10.91
C ASP A 31 11.55 2.53 -12.28
N ARG A 32 10.74 1.52 -12.60
CA ARG A 32 10.85 0.70 -13.83
C ARG A 32 9.82 1.05 -14.89
N THR A 33 9.11 2.16 -14.73
CA THR A 33 8.07 2.64 -15.65
C THR A 33 8.49 2.63 -17.11
N ALA A 34 9.68 3.14 -17.43
CA ALA A 34 10.20 3.16 -18.80
C ALA A 34 10.28 1.76 -19.44
N PHE A 35 10.69 0.73 -18.68
CA PHE A 35 10.77 -0.65 -19.18
C PHE A 35 9.40 -1.18 -19.62
N TYR A 36 8.37 -0.94 -18.82
CA TYR A 36 7.01 -1.39 -19.15
C TYR A 36 6.42 -0.58 -20.32
N GLU A 37 6.74 0.70 -20.44
CA GLU A 37 6.36 1.52 -21.59
C GLU A 37 7.02 1.05 -22.89
N TYR A 38 8.29 0.62 -22.85
CA TYR A 38 8.95 0.01 -24.02
C TYR A 38 8.29 -1.30 -24.47
N LEU A 39 7.67 -2.04 -23.55
CA LEU A 39 6.86 -3.22 -23.87
C LEU A 39 5.45 -2.86 -24.37
N GLY A 40 5.10 -1.57 -24.45
CA GLY A 40 3.77 -1.09 -24.84
C GLY A 40 2.71 -1.27 -23.74
N LEU A 41 3.13 -1.43 -22.48
CA LEU A 41 2.24 -1.64 -21.35
C LEU A 41 2.11 -0.38 -20.50
N ASN A 42 0.92 -0.14 -19.97
CA ASN A 42 0.72 0.89 -18.96
C ASN A 42 1.10 0.34 -17.58
N THR A 43 2.13 0.92 -16.97
CA THR A 43 2.69 0.49 -15.69
C THR A 43 1.66 0.48 -14.56
N PHE A 44 0.87 1.55 -14.47
CA PHE A 44 -0.13 1.66 -13.41
C PHE A 44 -1.25 0.63 -13.54
N ALA A 45 -1.71 0.35 -14.77
CA ALA A 45 -2.69 -0.69 -15.02
C ALA A 45 -2.14 -2.09 -14.68
N PHE A 46 -0.86 -2.33 -14.97
CA PHE A 46 -0.19 -3.57 -14.60
C PHE A 46 -0.08 -3.73 -13.09
N ASP A 47 0.36 -2.69 -12.37
CA ASP A 47 0.47 -2.72 -10.91
C ASP A 47 -0.87 -2.99 -10.24
N MET A 48 -1.93 -2.34 -10.72
CA MET A 48 -3.30 -2.57 -10.21
C MET A 48 -3.75 -4.01 -10.44
N TYR A 49 -3.45 -4.59 -11.60
CA TYR A 49 -3.75 -6.00 -11.89
C TYR A 49 -2.99 -6.95 -10.97
N VAL A 50 -1.70 -6.73 -10.74
CA VAL A 50 -0.90 -7.58 -9.84
C VAL A 50 -1.35 -7.45 -8.39
N ILE A 51 -1.70 -6.24 -7.94
CA ILE A 51 -2.28 -6.01 -6.61
C ILE A 51 -3.61 -6.76 -6.47
N GLU A 52 -4.49 -6.70 -7.47
CA GLU A 52 -5.76 -7.43 -7.46
C GLU A 52 -5.54 -8.95 -7.36
N ARG A 53 -4.64 -9.50 -8.18
CA ARG A 53 -4.36 -10.94 -8.18
C ARG A 53 -3.70 -11.42 -6.89
N THR A 54 -2.81 -10.60 -6.34
CA THR A 54 -2.17 -10.86 -5.05
C THR A 54 -3.19 -10.82 -3.93
N ASN A 55 -4.07 -9.81 -3.92
CA ASN A 55 -5.15 -9.71 -2.94
C ASN A 55 -6.13 -10.90 -3.04
N PHE A 56 -6.46 -11.36 -4.24
CA PHE A 56 -7.29 -12.55 -4.45
C PHE A 56 -6.68 -13.81 -3.82
N THR A 57 -5.37 -13.99 -4.00
CA THR A 57 -4.62 -15.14 -3.47
C THR A 57 -4.42 -15.02 -1.97
N ALA A 58 -4.05 -13.83 -1.48
CA ALA A 58 -3.85 -13.55 -0.06
C ALA A 58 -5.14 -13.68 0.76
N ALA A 59 -6.31 -13.45 0.15
CA ALA A 59 -7.61 -13.69 0.77
C ALA A 59 -7.89 -15.17 1.13
N LYS A 60 -7.06 -16.12 0.67
CA LYS A 60 -7.10 -17.52 1.12
C LYS A 60 -6.33 -17.74 2.43
N LEU A 61 -5.30 -16.93 2.68
CA LEU A 61 -4.41 -17.03 3.84
C LEU A 61 -4.83 -16.12 4.99
N PHE A 62 -5.34 -14.93 4.66
CA PHE A 62 -5.74 -13.93 5.65
C PHE A 62 -7.26 -13.89 5.86
N PRO A 63 -7.74 -13.64 7.10
CA PRO A 63 -9.16 -13.49 7.40
C PRO A 63 -9.77 -12.20 6.84
N VAL A 64 -8.96 -11.29 6.28
CA VAL A 64 -9.36 -9.98 5.76
C VAL A 64 -8.67 -9.72 4.43
N SER A 65 -9.44 -9.27 3.43
CA SER A 65 -8.93 -8.75 2.16
C SER A 65 -9.13 -7.24 2.05
N LEU A 66 -8.20 -6.56 1.38
CA LEU A 66 -8.31 -5.13 1.09
C LEU A 66 -9.35 -4.89 0.00
N ASN A 67 -10.19 -3.85 0.12
CA ASN A 67 -11.17 -3.51 -0.91
C ASN A 67 -10.57 -2.50 -1.90
N LEU A 68 -9.97 -3.02 -2.98
CA LEU A 68 -9.29 -2.23 -4.01
C LEU A 68 -10.25 -1.40 -4.86
N TYR A 69 -11.51 -1.81 -4.99
CA TYR A 69 -12.54 -1.06 -5.72
C TYR A 69 -13.08 0.14 -4.93
N ASN A 70 -12.69 0.29 -3.66
CA ASN A 70 -13.09 1.47 -2.91
C ASN A 70 -12.29 2.68 -3.41
N PRO A 71 -12.94 3.81 -3.73
CA PRO A 71 -12.24 5.02 -4.19
C PRO A 71 -11.18 5.52 -3.20
N LEU A 72 -11.33 5.26 -1.90
CA LEU A 72 -10.32 5.62 -0.90
C LEU A 72 -9.04 4.78 -1.01
N ALA A 73 -9.16 3.49 -1.36
CA ALA A 73 -7.99 2.63 -1.56
C ALA A 73 -7.22 3.05 -2.81
N LEU A 74 -7.93 3.32 -3.91
CA LEU A 74 -7.34 3.85 -5.14
C LEU A 74 -6.66 5.20 -4.89
N LYS A 75 -7.34 6.11 -4.19
CA LYS A 75 -6.80 7.43 -3.85
C LYS A 75 -5.51 7.33 -3.04
N PHE A 76 -5.44 6.39 -2.09
CA PHE A 76 -4.20 6.16 -1.35
C PHE A 76 -3.07 5.65 -2.23
N ILE A 77 -3.32 4.66 -3.10
CA ILE A 77 -2.32 4.11 -4.02
C ILE A 77 -1.74 5.23 -4.90
N GLN A 78 -2.61 6.09 -5.43
CA GLN A 78 -2.21 7.28 -6.19
C GLN A 78 -1.40 8.27 -5.33
N GLN A 79 -1.83 8.54 -4.10
CA GLN A 79 -1.10 9.42 -3.19
C GLN A 79 0.30 8.87 -2.85
N THR A 80 0.44 7.56 -2.62
CA THR A 80 1.75 6.94 -2.37
C THR A 80 2.68 7.06 -3.58
N LEU A 81 2.16 6.86 -4.80
CA LEU A 81 2.94 7.06 -6.03
C LEU A 81 3.38 8.50 -6.21
N THR A 82 2.45 9.45 -6.09
CA THR A 82 2.77 10.88 -6.24
C THR A 82 3.77 11.36 -5.19
N ALA A 83 3.59 10.95 -3.93
CA ALA A 83 4.53 11.28 -2.86
C ALA A 83 5.92 10.69 -3.13
N TYR A 84 5.98 9.48 -3.66
CA TYR A 84 7.24 8.86 -4.05
C TYR A 84 7.94 9.60 -5.19
N GLN A 85 7.21 9.93 -6.27
CA GLN A 85 7.76 10.69 -7.39
C GLN A 85 8.28 12.07 -6.97
N VAL A 86 7.54 12.78 -6.11
CA VAL A 86 7.99 14.05 -5.52
C VAL A 86 9.25 13.83 -4.69
N SER A 87 9.33 12.75 -3.91
CA SER A 87 10.52 12.43 -3.13
C SER A 87 11.73 12.09 -4.00
N GLN A 88 11.55 11.41 -5.15
CA GLN A 88 12.62 11.12 -6.11
C GLN A 88 13.12 12.41 -6.77
N ALA A 89 12.22 13.32 -7.15
CA ALA A 89 12.58 14.64 -7.66
C ALA A 89 13.34 15.49 -6.63
N CYS A 90 12.99 15.39 -5.34
CA CYS A 90 13.72 16.05 -4.26
C CYS A 90 15.06 15.35 -3.91
N SER A 91 15.17 14.03 -4.11
CA SER A 91 16.35 13.22 -3.76
C SER A 91 17.54 13.45 -4.70
N GLN A 92 17.34 14.13 -5.84
CA GLN A 92 18.43 14.67 -6.64
C GLN A 92 19.28 15.74 -5.88
N TYR A 93 18.83 16.19 -4.70
CA TYR A 93 19.64 16.94 -3.75
C TYR A 93 20.21 16.01 -2.66
N SER A 94 21.51 15.76 -2.73
CA SER A 94 22.33 14.92 -1.84
C SER A 94 22.50 15.46 -0.41
N ALA A 95 21.42 15.84 0.28
CA ALA A 95 21.48 16.39 1.63
C ALA A 95 20.33 15.93 2.55
N PHE A 96 19.69 14.79 2.26
CA PHE A 96 18.59 14.28 3.09
C PHE A 96 19.04 13.56 4.38
N TRP A 97 20.32 13.17 4.49
CA TRP A 97 20.88 12.74 5.77
C TRP A 97 21.57 13.93 6.44
N PRO A 98 20.91 14.65 7.37
CA PRO A 98 21.61 15.60 8.20
C PRO A 98 22.61 14.82 9.04
N ALA A 99 23.86 15.28 9.05
CA ALA A 99 24.81 14.90 10.08
C ALA A 99 24.15 15.14 11.46
N TRP A 100 23.75 14.06 12.13
CA TRP A 100 23.52 13.93 13.58
C TRP A 100 22.78 15.04 14.36
N ASN A 101 21.93 15.87 13.72
CA ASN A 101 21.07 16.82 14.43
C ASN A 101 19.67 16.23 14.67
N PHE A 102 19.59 15.32 15.65
CA PHE A 102 18.37 14.56 16.01
C PHE A 102 17.13 15.45 16.21
N ARG A 103 17.29 16.68 16.71
CA ARG A 103 16.19 17.59 17.03
C ARG A 103 15.53 18.26 15.81
N LEU A 104 16.27 18.53 14.74
CA LEU A 104 15.75 19.17 13.52
C LEU A 104 15.25 18.16 12.49
N GLY A 105 15.77 16.94 12.50
CA GLY A 105 15.33 15.85 11.62
C GLY A 105 13.87 15.47 11.83
N TRP A 106 13.41 15.37 13.09
CA TRP A 106 12.02 15.03 13.40
C TRP A 106 11.02 16.09 12.97
N LEU A 107 11.35 17.39 13.06
CA LEU A 107 10.48 18.46 12.59
C LEU A 107 10.32 18.46 11.07
N LYS A 108 11.42 18.24 10.33
CA LYS A 108 11.38 18.10 8.86
C LYS A 108 10.60 16.87 8.43
N LEU A 109 10.73 15.75 9.16
CA LEU A 109 9.95 14.53 8.93
C LEU A 109 8.45 14.78 9.16
N ILE A 110 8.08 15.44 10.25
CA ILE A 110 6.68 15.79 10.54
C ILE A 110 6.14 16.73 9.46
N GLN A 111 6.91 17.74 9.02
CA GLN A 111 6.51 18.64 7.94
C GLN A 111 6.35 17.91 6.60
N PHE A 112 7.21 16.96 6.28
CA PHE A 112 7.10 16.12 5.08
C PHE A 112 5.84 15.24 5.13
N LEU A 113 5.59 14.58 6.27
CA LEU A 113 4.40 13.78 6.49
C LEU A 113 3.11 14.61 6.42
N ASN A 114 3.13 15.84 6.94
CA ASN A 114 2.00 16.76 6.88
C ASN A 114 1.78 17.30 5.46
N ARG A 115 2.86 17.56 4.71
CA ARG A 115 2.81 18.02 3.31
C ARG A 115 2.31 16.95 2.35
N CYS A 116 2.63 15.68 2.60
CA CYS A 116 2.23 14.58 1.72
C CYS A 116 0.81 14.05 2.00
N HIS A 117 0.08 14.57 3.00
CA HIS A 117 -1.26 14.09 3.41
C HIS A 117 -1.36 12.55 3.62
N LEU A 118 -0.22 11.87 3.76
CA LEU A 118 -0.13 10.40 3.80
C LEU A 118 -0.72 9.85 5.10
N GLY A 119 -0.50 10.53 6.23
CA GLY A 119 -0.96 10.09 7.54
C GLY A 119 -2.48 9.92 7.65
N LEU A 120 -3.25 10.91 7.17
CA LEU A 120 -4.73 10.84 7.15
C LEU A 120 -5.24 9.74 6.23
N SER A 121 -4.55 9.51 5.12
CA SER A 121 -4.95 8.54 4.10
C SER A 121 -4.71 7.10 4.58
N ILE A 122 -3.60 6.86 5.29
CA ILE A 122 -3.33 5.59 5.99
C ILE A 122 -4.44 5.30 7.00
N VAL A 123 -4.79 6.26 7.86
CA VAL A 123 -5.86 6.10 8.86
C VAL A 123 -7.21 5.81 8.19
N ASN A 124 -7.52 6.48 7.08
CA ASN A 124 -8.75 6.25 6.34
C ASN A 124 -8.81 4.86 5.70
N ILE A 125 -7.69 4.29 5.25
CA ILE A 125 -7.63 2.90 4.80
C ILE A 125 -7.91 1.93 5.94
N PHE A 126 -7.34 2.16 7.11
CA PHE A 126 -7.60 1.30 8.27
C PHE A 126 -9.07 1.38 8.71
N ARG A 127 -9.75 2.51 8.46
CA ARG A 127 -11.20 2.66 8.64
C ARG A 127 -12.06 2.00 7.56
N LEU A 128 -11.51 1.60 6.42
CA LEU A 128 -12.30 0.90 5.39
C LEU A 128 -12.94 -0.36 5.96
N ARG A 129 -14.24 -0.54 5.70
CA ARG A 129 -14.93 -1.77 6.07
C ARG A 129 -14.28 -2.93 5.30
N PRO A 130 -13.84 -3.99 6.00
CA PRO A 130 -13.24 -5.13 5.34
C PRO A 130 -14.31 -5.78 4.47
N ARG A 131 -13.94 -6.15 3.23
CA ARG A 131 -14.80 -7.04 2.45
C ARG A 131 -14.58 -8.44 3.02
N TYR A 132 -15.52 -8.94 3.82
CA TYR A 132 -15.51 -10.33 4.23
C TYR A 132 -15.92 -11.18 3.03
N ARG A 133 -14.99 -12.01 2.53
CA ARG A 133 -15.37 -13.13 1.67
C ARG A 133 -16.23 -14.06 2.53
N LYS A 134 -17.47 -14.35 2.12
CA LYS A 134 -18.20 -15.50 2.66
C LYS A 134 -17.38 -16.73 2.26
N LEU A 135 -16.60 -17.26 3.19
CA LEU A 135 -15.95 -18.56 3.04
C LEU A 135 -17.06 -19.61 3.18
N ASN A 136 -17.46 -20.20 2.07
CA ASN A 136 -18.25 -21.43 2.11
C ASN A 136 -17.32 -22.52 2.67
N SER A 137 -17.85 -23.45 3.46
CA SER A 137 -17.11 -24.53 4.13
C SER A 137 -16.38 -25.49 3.18
N PHE A 138 -16.58 -25.34 1.88
CA PHE A 138 -15.91 -26.07 0.82
C PHE A 138 -15.23 -25.05 -0.10
N GLY A 139 -13.90 -25.08 -0.15
CA GLY A 139 -13.02 -24.08 -0.77
C GLY A 139 -13.10 -23.94 -2.30
N THR A 140 -14.28 -23.70 -2.85
CA THR A 140 -14.48 -23.38 -4.27
C THR A 140 -15.07 -21.97 -4.40
N SER A 141 -14.25 -21.06 -4.95
CA SER A 141 -14.65 -19.72 -5.39
C SER A 141 -15.33 -19.83 -6.77
N LEU A 142 -16.59 -19.46 -6.88
CA LEU A 142 -17.21 -19.16 -8.17
C LEU A 142 -17.31 -17.65 -8.36
N VAL A 143 -16.81 -17.25 -9.54
CA VAL A 143 -17.07 -16.09 -10.40
C VAL A 143 -17.75 -14.89 -9.77
#